data_AF-I2JBV9-F1
#
_entry.id   AF-I2JBV9-F1
#
_cell.length_a   1.000
_cell.length_b   1.000
_cell.length_c   1.000
_cell.angle_alpha   90.00
_cell.angle_beta   90.00
_cell.angle_gamma   90.00
#
_symmetry.space_group_name_H-M   'P 1'
#
loop_
_entity.id
_entity.type
_entity.pdbx_description
1 polymer ?
#
loop_
_entity_poly.entity_id
_entity_poly.type
_entity_poly.pdbx_seq_one_letter_code
_entity_poly.pdbx_strand_id
1 'polypeptide(L)'
;MALAGKDKQIIDLSNELAKKLKDQEFKQAWTMAGELSALLKNEEELQLPYQVLECIKKDLSSYYAMNKELNKVTNRAFAIGCSFERSASI
;
A
#
# COMPACT_ATOMS: atom_id res chain seq x y z
N MET A 1 18.37 -13.21 -18.00
CA MET A 1 18.69 -13.48 -16.58
C MET A 1 17.38 -13.77 -15.88
N ALA A 2 17.23 -14.95 -15.28
CA ALA A 2 16.09 -15.22 -14.41
C ALA A 2 16.26 -14.37 -13.14
N LEU A 3 15.29 -13.50 -12.83
CA LEU A 3 15.30 -12.73 -11.59
C LEU A 3 15.35 -13.71 -10.41
N ALA A 4 16.37 -13.57 -9.56
CA ALA A 4 16.52 -14.40 -8.36
C ALA A 4 15.40 -14.11 -7.36
N GLY A 5 15.12 -15.05 -6.46
CA GLY A 5 13.87 -15.15 -5.68
C GLY A 5 13.34 -13.83 -5.10
N LYS A 6 14.18 -13.03 -4.44
CA LYS A 6 13.79 -11.76 -3.80
C LYS A 6 13.42 -10.68 -4.82
N ASP A 7 14.18 -10.55 -5.91
CA ASP A 7 13.89 -9.58 -6.97
C ASP A 7 12.56 -9.90 -7.64
N LYS A 8 12.30 -11.19 -7.91
CA LYS A 8 11.01 -11.63 -8.45
C LYS A 8 9.86 -11.32 -7.49
N GLN A 9 10.06 -11.59 -6.19
CA GLN A 9 9.06 -11.32 -5.16
C GLN A 9 8.71 -9.83 -5.05
N ILE A 10 9.69 -8.93 -5.15
CA ILE A 10 9.45 -7.48 -5.16
C ILE A 10 8.59 -7.06 -6.35
N ILE A 11 8.88 -7.58 -7.54
CA ILE A 11 8.09 -7.29 -8.74
C ILE A 11 6.68 -7.86 -8.64
N ASP A 12 6.54 -9.11 -8.18
CA ASP A 12 5.24 -9.75 -8.02
C ASP A 12 4.38 -9.01 -6.99
N LEU A 13 4.92 -8.67 -5.82
CA LEU A 13 4.22 -7.87 -4.80
C LEU A 13 3.86 -6.47 -5.28
N SER A 14 4.74 -5.81 -6.05
CA SER A 14 4.44 -4.49 -6.63
C SER A 14 3.25 -4.57 -7.59
N ASN A 15 3.18 -5.63 -8.41
CA ASN A 15 2.07 -5.87 -9.32
C ASN A 15 0.77 -6.24 -8.59
N GLU A 16 0.84 -7.06 -7.55
CA GLU A 16 -0.32 -7.40 -6.72
C GLU A 16 -0.85 -6.18 -5.98
N LEU A 17 0.03 -5.38 -5.36
CA LEU A 17 -0.33 -4.12 -4.73
C LEU A 17 -1.05 -3.20 -5.73
N ALA A 18 -0.53 -3.07 -6.96
CA ALA A 18 -1.18 -2.28 -8.00
C ALA A 18 -2.59 -2.78 -8.35
N LYS A 19 -2.82 -4.10 -8.38
CA LYS A 19 -4.16 -4.68 -8.58
C LYS A 19 -5.09 -4.33 -7.42
N LYS A 20 -4.65 -4.58 -6.17
CA LYS A 20 -5.45 -4.28 -4.96
C LYS A 20 -5.85 -2.82 -4.86
N LEU A 21 -4.97 -1.90 -5.27
CA LEU A 21 -5.30 -0.47 -5.30
C LEU A 21 -6.36 -0.14 -6.36
N LYS A 22 -6.27 -0.75 -7.56
CA LYS A 22 -7.27 -0.57 -8.63
C LYS A 22 -8.63 -1.17 -8.27
N ASP A 23 -8.61 -2.30 -7.56
CA ASP A 23 -9.81 -3.00 -7.09
C ASP A 23 -10.38 -2.40 -5.80
N GLN A 24 -9.79 -1.31 -5.29
CA GLN A 24 -10.20 -0.62 -4.06
C GLN A 24 -10.13 -1.49 -2.79
N GLU A 25 -9.34 -2.56 -2.81
CA GLU A 25 -9.11 -3.47 -1.68
C GLU A 25 -8.06 -2.88 -0.71
N PHE A 26 -8.32 -1.68 -0.18
CA PHE A 26 -7.32 -0.88 0.56
C PHE A 26 -6.75 -1.54 1.81
N LYS A 27 -7.53 -2.38 2.50
CA LYS A 27 -7.04 -3.13 3.68
C LYS A 27 -5.96 -4.15 3.29
N GLN A 28 -6.17 -4.87 2.19
CA GLN A 28 -5.19 -5.85 1.71
C GLN A 28 -3.97 -5.15 1.12
N ALA A 29 -4.19 -4.05 0.39
CA ALA A 29 -3.13 -3.20 -0.13
C ALA A 29 -2.20 -2.69 1.00
N TRP A 30 -2.73 -2.33 2.17
CA TRP A 30 -1.92 -1.88 3.30
C TRP A 30 -0.94 -2.95 3.78
N THR A 31 -1.42 -4.18 3.94
CA THR A 31 -0.58 -5.32 4.35
C THR A 31 0.51 -5.59 3.32
N MET A 32 0.15 -5.67 2.03
CA MET A 32 1.11 -5.90 0.94
C MET A 32 2.14 -4.77 0.83
N ALA A 33 1.76 -3.52 1.03
CA ALA A 33 2.71 -2.40 1.04
C ALA A 33 3.70 -2.50 2.21
N GLY A 34 3.27 -2.99 3.37
CA GLY A 34 4.14 -3.27 4.52
C GLY A 34 5.16 -4.37 4.22
N GLU A 35 4.71 -5.47 3.61
CA GLU A 35 5.59 -6.57 3.17
C GLU A 35 6.60 -6.11 2.12
N LEU A 36 6.15 -5.36 1.10
CA LEU A 36 7.01 -4.79 0.08
C LEU A 36 8.04 -3.82 0.67
N SER A 37 7.65 -2.98 1.64
CA SER A 37 8.58 -2.09 2.35
C SER A 37 9.62 -2.87 3.15
N ALA A 38 9.26 -3.99 3.77
CA ALA A 38 10.20 -4.84 4.50
C ALA A 38 11.24 -5.49 3.56
N LEU A 39 10.81 -5.95 2.38
CA LEU A 39 11.73 -6.51 1.38
C LEU A 39 12.71 -5.46 0.85
N LEU A 40 12.24 -4.24 0.60
CA LEU A 40 13.05 -3.14 0.09
C LEU A 40 14.08 -2.59 1.09
N LYS A 41 14.04 -3.00 2.37
CA LYS A 41 15.06 -2.64 3.38
C LYS A 41 16.30 -3.52 3.33
N ASN A 42 16.19 -4.73 2.78
CA ASN A 42 17.30 -5.67 2.68
C ASN A 42 18.01 -5.53 1.32
N GLU A 43 18.51 -4.32 1.04
CA GLU A 43 19.05 -3.96 -0.28
C GLU A 43 20.32 -4.70 -0.66
N GLU A 44 21.08 -5.22 0.31
CA GLU A 44 22.37 -5.89 0.11
C GLU A 44 22.26 -7.19 -0.72
N GLU A 45 21.06 -7.75 -0.89
CA GLU A 45 20.81 -8.98 -1.65
C GLU A 45 20.02 -8.75 -2.96
N LEU A 46 19.69 -7.49 -3.30
CA LEU A 46 18.88 -7.17 -4.47
C LEU A 46 19.74 -6.97 -5.72
N GLN A 47 19.35 -7.62 -6.81
CA GLN A 47 19.99 -7.46 -8.12
C GLN A 47 19.17 -6.58 -9.08
N LEU A 48 18.00 -6.10 -8.64
CA LEU A 48 17.17 -5.17 -9.38
C LEU A 48 17.93 -3.87 -9.72
N PRO A 49 17.70 -3.30 -10.93
CA PRO A 49 18.27 -2.00 -11.28
C PRO A 49 17.86 -0.93 -10.26
N TYR A 50 18.83 -0.10 -9.84
CA TYR A 50 18.61 0.96 -8.86
C TYR A 50 17.41 1.86 -9.19
N GLN A 51 17.24 2.25 -10.46
CA GLN A 51 16.10 3.05 -10.92
C GLN A 51 14.75 2.39 -10.63
N VAL A 52 14.65 1.07 -10.78
CA VAL A 52 13.42 0.32 -10.49
C VAL A 52 13.12 0.37 -8.99
N LEU A 53 14.14 0.14 -8.15
CA LEU A 53 13.99 0.20 -6.70
C LEU A 53 13.59 1.60 -6.22
N GLU A 54 14.19 2.65 -6.77
CA GLU A 54 13.83 4.04 -6.46
C GLU A 54 12.38 4.35 -6.84
N CYS A 55 11.94 3.95 -8.03
CA CYS A 55 10.55 4.13 -8.46
C CYS A 55 9.58 3.44 -7.49
N ILE A 56 9.82 2.17 -7.15
CA ILE A 56 8.97 1.42 -6.22
C ILE A 56 8.95 2.10 -4.85
N LYS A 57 10.10 2.50 -4.30
CA LYS A 57 10.19 3.20 -3.01
C LYS A 57 9.42 4.52 -3.01
N LYS A 58 9.50 5.27 -4.10
CA LYS A 58 8.76 6.53 -4.28
C LYS A 58 7.26 6.30 -4.31
N ASP A 59 6.80 5.35 -5.13
CA ASP A 59 5.38 5.02 -5.24
C ASP A 59 4.81 4.50 -3.92
N LEU A 60 5.58 3.71 -3.17
CA LEU A 60 5.21 3.19 -1.86
C LEU A 60 5.10 4.32 -0.82
N SER A 61 5.99 5.31 -0.88
CA SER A 61 5.90 6.52 -0.07
C SER A 61 4.66 7.35 -0.39
N SER A 62 4.35 7.51 -1.69
CA SER A 62 3.12 8.16 -2.14
C SER A 62 1.86 7.41 -1.68
N TYR A 63 1.88 6.08 -1.72
CA TYR A 63 0.78 5.26 -1.22
C TYR A 63 0.56 5.46 0.28
N TYR A 64 1.62 5.48 1.10
CA TYR A 64 1.46 5.74 2.54
C TYR A 64 0.88 7.12 2.86
N ALA A 65 1.27 8.15 2.10
CA ALA A 65 0.66 9.48 2.23
C ALA A 65 -0.83 9.44 1.86
N MET A 66 -1.20 8.77 0.76
CA MET A 66 -2.59 8.60 0.35
C MET A 66 -3.42 7.82 1.37
N ASN A 67 -2.88 6.73 1.93
CA ASN A 67 -3.57 5.91 2.93
C ASN A 67 -3.84 6.70 4.23
N LYS A 68 -2.94 7.62 4.61
CA LYS A 68 -3.16 8.53 5.74
C LYS A 68 -4.36 9.44 5.49
N GLU A 69 -4.50 9.99 4.28
CA GLU A 69 -5.65 10.82 3.93
C GLU A 69 -6.94 9.99 3.84
N LEU A 70 -6.87 8.77 3.30
CA LEU A 70 -8.00 7.84 3.27
C LEU A 70 -8.54 7.57 4.69
N ASN A 71 -7.65 7.30 5.65
CA ASN A 71 -8.06 7.09 7.05
C ASN A 71 -8.74 8.31 7.66
N LYS A 72 -8.28 9.53 7.35
CA LYS A 72 -8.96 10.76 7.82
C LYS A 72 -10.38 10.85 7.27
N VAL A 73 -10.57 10.56 5.98
CA VAL A 73 -11.89 10.58 5.34
C VAL A 73 -12.79 9.52 5.94
N THR A 74 -12.30 8.30 6.12
CA THR A 74 -13.06 7.19 6.73
C THR A 74 -13.49 7.52 8.16
N ASN A 75 -12.62 8.13 8.97
CA ASN A 75 -12.98 8.56 10.33
C ASN A 75 -14.07 9.63 10.33
N ARG A 76 -14.03 10.58 9.38
CA ARG A 76 -15.09 11.58 9.23
C ARG A 76 -16.41 10.94 8.81
N ALA A 77 -16.37 10.02 7.86
CA ALA A 77 -17.56 9.28 7.43
C ALA A 77 -18.20 8.50 8.59
N PHE A 78 -17.38 7.85 9.42
CA PHE A 78 -17.83 7.18 10.64
C PHE A 78 -18.52 8.15 11.62
N ALA A 79 -17.91 9.30 11.91
CA ALA A 79 -18.48 10.30 12.81
C ALA A 79 -19.82 10.87 12.29
N ILE A 80 -19.95 11.05 10.97
CA ILE A 80 -21.21 11.43 10.32
C ILE A 80 -22.26 10.33 10.52
N GLY A 81 -21.89 9.07 10.32
CA GLY A 81 -22.75 7.90 10.56
C GLY A 81 -23.32 7.89 11.99
N CYS A 82 -22.46 8.05 13.00
CA CYS A 82 -22.90 8.13 14.40
C CYS A 82 -23.84 9.31 14.65
N SER A 83 -23.67 10.42 13.93
CA SER A 83 -24.56 11.58 14.05
C SER A 83 -25.94 11.27 13.48
N PHE A 84 -26.02 10.56 12.35
CA PHE A 84 -27.29 10.07 11.80
C PHE A 84 -28.01 9.10 12.75
N GLU A 85 -27.30 8.12 13.33
CA GLU A 85 -27.87 7.18 14.31
C GLU A 85 -28.47 7.91 15.51
N ARG A 86 -27.75 8.91 16.03
CA ARG A 86 -28.24 9.76 17.13
C ARG A 86 -29.49 10.52 16.74
N SER A 87 -29.50 11.17 15.58
CA SER A 87 -30.65 11.95 15.11
C SER A 87 -31.88 11.08 14.86
N ALA A 88 -31.71 9.84 14.38
CA ALA A 88 -32.81 8.92 14.15
C ALA A 88 -33.42 8.31 15.43
N SER A 89 -32.75 8.50 16.57
CA SER A 89 -33.18 7.97 17.88
C SER A 89 -33.92 9.02 18.75
N ILE A 90 -34.25 10.19 18.18
CA ILE A 90 -35.01 11.28 18.81
C ILE A 90 -36.46 11.19 18.36
#